data_AF-A0A266Q4U5-F1
#
_entry.id   AF-A0A266Q4U5-F1
#
_cell.length_a   1.000
_cell.length_b   1.000
_cell.length_c   1.000
_cell.angle_alpha   90.00
_cell.angle_beta   90.00
_cell.angle_gamma   90.00
#
_symmetry.space_group_name_H-M   'P 1'
#
loop_
_entity.id
_entity.type
_entity.pdbx_description
1 polymer ?
#
loop_
_entity_poly.entity_id
_entity_poly.type
_entity_poly.pdbx_seq_one_letter_code
_entity_poly.pdbx_strand_id
1 'polypeptide(L)'
;MFTLRVAKAQPEYVTYKERYKVDLPLQMAECEANYVRLSKLVAREAADEIRFIVTTANQPWLHLLKITERSPYTTTLELSRTAMGVASEWLSMPKLTLRMYHDAKLAEVLAWEGHKRLRPRYDYPNQSMYQSDEKYQLNRFLGEWLNLCLAQGHDANELAPF
;
A
#
# COMPACT_ATOMS: atom_id res chain seq x y z
N MET A 1 -15.03 6.94 -48.37
CA MET A 1 -14.48 8.32 -48.29
C MET A 1 -13.71 8.41 -46.98
N PHE A 2 -12.38 8.27 -47.01
CA PHE A 2 -11.53 8.29 -45.81
C PHE A 2 -10.96 9.70 -45.64
N THR A 3 -11.23 10.35 -44.51
CA THR A 3 -10.63 11.64 -44.16
C THR A 3 -9.29 11.40 -43.46
N LEU A 4 -8.20 11.72 -44.16
CA LEU A 4 -6.87 11.80 -43.55
C LEU A 4 -6.88 12.93 -42.51
N ARG A 5 -6.73 12.57 -41.22
CA ARG A 5 -6.50 13.55 -40.16
C ARG A 5 -5.12 14.15 -40.39
N VAL A 6 -5.09 15.40 -40.84
CA VAL A 6 -3.86 16.20 -40.91
C VAL A 6 -3.42 16.47 -39.48
N ALA A 7 -2.22 16.02 -39.12
CA ALA A 7 -1.60 16.34 -37.85
C ALA A 7 -1.33 17.86 -37.80
N LYS A 8 -2.02 18.58 -36.90
CA LYS A 8 -1.67 19.98 -36.61
C LYS A 8 -0.25 20.01 -36.02
N ALA A 9 0.61 20.87 -36.58
CA ALA A 9 1.92 21.15 -36.02
C ALA A 9 1.76 21.68 -34.57
N GLN A 10 2.44 21.03 -33.63
CA GLN A 10 2.34 21.32 -32.21
C GLN A 10 3.43 22.33 -31.80
N PRO A 11 3.15 23.25 -30.86
CA PRO A 11 4.17 24.15 -30.35
C PRO A 11 5.18 23.42 -29.44
N GLU A 12 6.47 23.78 -29.55
CA GLU A 12 7.61 23.11 -28.88
C GLU A 12 7.50 22.99 -27.35
N TYR A 13 6.68 23.83 -26.70
CA TYR A 13 6.52 23.81 -25.24
C TYR A 13 5.52 22.76 -24.72
N VAL A 14 4.84 22.03 -25.61
CA VAL A 14 3.87 20.99 -25.20
C VAL A 14 4.52 19.61 -25.28
N THR A 15 5.03 19.12 -24.16
CA THR A 15 5.46 17.73 -24.04
C THR A 15 4.25 16.85 -23.70
N TYR A 16 3.70 16.13 -24.70
CA TYR A 16 2.71 15.09 -24.41
C TYR A 16 3.40 13.90 -23.73
N LYS A 17 3.26 13.79 -22.41
CA LYS A 17 3.63 12.57 -21.70
C LYS A 17 2.67 11.46 -22.17
N GLU A 18 3.22 10.31 -22.56
CA GLU A 18 2.39 9.19 -23.02
C GLU A 18 1.34 8.82 -21.96
N ARG A 19 0.13 8.51 -22.42
CA ARG A 19 -0.97 8.17 -21.53
C ARG A 19 -0.63 6.88 -20.79
N TYR A 20 -0.59 6.93 -19.46
CA TYR A 20 -0.26 5.77 -18.63
C TYR A 20 -1.11 4.55 -19.01
N LYS A 21 -0.43 3.42 -19.23
CA LYS A 21 -1.04 2.11 -19.47
C LYS A 21 -0.78 1.26 -18.24
N VAL A 22 -1.84 0.66 -17.72
CA VAL A 22 -1.74 -0.23 -16.56
C VAL A 22 -0.98 -1.48 -16.98
N ASP A 23 0.15 -1.73 -16.32
CA ASP A 23 0.85 -3.00 -16.40
C ASP A 23 0.19 -3.99 -15.43
N LEU A 24 -0.80 -4.73 -15.92
CA LEU A 24 -1.55 -5.68 -15.11
C LEU A 24 -0.66 -6.81 -14.56
N PRO A 25 0.22 -7.46 -15.36
CA PRO A 25 1.14 -8.47 -14.83
C PRO A 25 1.99 -7.95 -13.66
N LEU A 26 2.56 -6.75 -13.78
CA LEU A 26 3.36 -6.16 -12.71
C LEU A 26 2.52 -5.88 -11.46
N GLN A 27 1.32 -5.32 -11.61
CA GLN A 27 0.42 -5.10 -10.48
C GLN A 27 0.02 -6.40 -9.79
N MET A 28 -0.26 -7.46 -10.55
CA MET A 28 -0.59 -8.77 -9.98
C MET A 28 0.60 -9.36 -9.23
N ALA A 29 1.81 -9.30 -9.79
CA ALA A 29 3.02 -9.78 -9.14
C ALA A 29 3.28 -9.09 -7.79
N GLU A 30 3.08 -7.77 -7.71
CA GLU A 30 3.17 -7.04 -6.44
C GLU A 30 2.12 -7.53 -5.42
N CYS A 31 0.89 -7.74 -5.85
CA CYS A 31 -0.19 -8.25 -4.98
C CYS A 31 0.09 -9.68 -4.47
N GLU A 32 0.62 -10.57 -5.32
CA GLU A 32 1.04 -11.92 -4.93
C GLU A 32 2.17 -11.88 -3.91
N ALA A 33 3.20 -11.06 -4.17
CA ALA A 33 4.32 -10.89 -3.26
C ALA A 33 3.88 -10.33 -1.90
N ASN A 34 2.95 -9.38 -1.91
CA ASN A 34 2.36 -8.82 -0.69
C ASN A 34 1.55 -9.86 0.10
N TYR A 35 0.81 -10.73 -0.59
CA TYR A 35 0.10 -11.83 0.08
C TYR A 35 1.06 -12.73 0.83
N VAL A 36 2.14 -13.17 0.18
CA VAL A 36 3.13 -14.04 0.82
C VAL A 36 3.76 -13.37 2.05
N ARG A 37 4.10 -12.08 1.95
CA ARG A 37 4.67 -11.32 3.08
C ARG A 37 3.68 -11.16 4.23
N LEU A 38 2.44 -10.79 3.95
CA LEU A 38 1.39 -10.68 4.96
C LEU A 38 1.08 -12.02 5.61
N SER A 39 0.98 -13.11 4.83
CA SER A 39 0.79 -14.45 5.37
C SER A 39 1.90 -14.84 6.34
N LYS A 40 3.16 -14.46 6.08
CA LYS A 40 4.27 -14.70 7.02
C LYS A 40 4.13 -13.91 8.31
N LEU A 41 3.66 -12.67 8.26
CA LEU A 41 3.43 -11.84 9.46
C LEU A 41 2.23 -12.35 10.25
N VAL A 42 1.13 -12.67 9.58
CA VAL A 42 -0.12 -13.13 10.22
C VAL A 42 0.03 -14.54 10.80
N ALA A 43 0.79 -15.43 10.17
CA ALA A 43 0.99 -16.79 10.68
C ALA A 43 1.81 -16.84 11.98
N ARG A 44 2.54 -15.76 12.33
CA ARG A 44 3.35 -15.70 13.56
C ARG A 44 2.50 -15.55 14.81
N GLU A 45 1.30 -15.00 14.69
CA GLU A 45 0.46 -14.65 15.83
C GLU A 45 -0.96 -15.19 15.64
N ALA A 46 -1.45 -15.91 16.65
CA ALA A 46 -2.84 -16.37 16.68
C ALA A 46 -3.84 -15.24 16.97
N ALA A 47 -3.33 -14.05 17.32
CA ALA A 47 -4.12 -12.88 17.67
C ALA A 47 -4.64 -12.12 16.43
N ASP A 48 -5.78 -11.44 16.60
CA ASP A 48 -6.33 -10.52 15.59
C ASP A 48 -5.58 -9.18 15.54
N GLU A 49 -4.62 -8.96 16.43
CA GLU A 49 -3.75 -7.79 16.46
C GLU A 49 -2.31 -8.25 16.49
N ILE A 50 -1.50 -7.68 15.60
CA ILE A 50 -0.08 -8.00 15.50
C ILE A 50 0.70 -6.70 15.60
N ARG A 51 1.67 -6.68 16.52
CA ARG A 51 2.42 -5.48 16.89
C ARG A 51 3.90 -5.70 16.61
N PHE A 52 4.46 -4.80 15.82
CA PHE A 52 5.89 -4.84 15.49
C PHE A 52 6.53 -3.52 15.80
N ILE A 53 7.75 -3.57 16.31
CA ILE A 53 8.58 -2.37 16.47
C ILE A 53 9.66 -2.40 15.40
N VAL A 54 9.75 -1.30 14.65
CA VAL A 54 10.81 -1.06 13.67
C VAL A 54 11.49 0.25 14.03
N THR A 55 12.82 0.23 14.16
CA THR A 55 13.61 1.43 14.43
C THR A 55 14.16 1.97 13.13
N THR A 56 13.78 3.20 12.76
CA THR A 56 14.37 3.90 11.62
C THR A 56 14.83 5.29 12.04
N ALA A 57 15.99 5.74 11.56
CA ALA A 57 16.59 7.03 11.92
C ALA A 57 16.66 7.29 13.44
N ASN A 58 17.06 6.28 14.23
CA ASN A 58 17.10 6.31 15.70
C ASN A 58 15.75 6.55 16.39
N GLN A 59 14.63 6.41 15.69
CA GLN A 59 13.29 6.52 16.25
C GLN A 59 12.56 5.16 16.16
N PRO A 60 12.07 4.61 17.28
CA PRO A 60 11.22 3.43 17.26
C PRO A 60 9.81 3.78 16.80
N TRP A 61 9.27 2.94 15.91
CA TRP A 61 7.91 3.05 15.41
C TRP A 61 7.15 1.78 15.77
N LEU A 62 6.01 1.96 16.43
CA LEU A 62 5.06 0.89 16.67
C LEU A 62 4.15 0.75 15.46
N HIS A 63 4.21 -0.41 14.85
CA HIS A 63 3.37 -0.82 13.75
C HIS A 63 2.29 -1.76 14.27
N LEU A 64 1.04 -1.49 13.89
CA LEU A 64 -0.09 -2.32 14.25
C LEU A 64 -0.80 -2.79 12.98
N LEU A 65 -0.89 -4.10 12.85
CA LEU A 65 -1.74 -4.79 11.88
C LEU A 65 -2.94 -5.37 12.64
N LYS A 66 -4.15 -4.91 12.34
CA LYS A 66 -5.37 -5.36 13.00
C LYS A 66 -6.31 -6.01 12.00
N ILE A 67 -6.72 -7.23 12.25
CA ILE A 67 -7.78 -7.90 11.48
C ILE A 67 -9.11 -7.24 11.84
N THR A 68 -9.78 -6.67 10.85
CA THR A 68 -11.08 -5.99 11.03
C THR A 68 -12.24 -6.84 10.57
N GLU A 69 -12.01 -7.79 9.67
CA GLU A 69 -13.04 -8.67 9.13
C GLU A 69 -12.40 -9.98 8.64
N ARG A 70 -13.01 -11.12 8.98
CA ARG A 70 -12.68 -12.43 8.42
C ARG A 70 -13.91 -12.99 7.70
N SER A 71 -13.72 -13.32 6.42
CA SER A 71 -14.69 -14.00 5.57
C SER A 71 -14.06 -15.30 5.05
N PRO A 72 -14.84 -16.26 4.51
CA PRO A 72 -14.31 -17.56 4.08
C PRO A 72 -13.14 -17.49 3.09
N TYR A 73 -13.13 -16.48 2.22
CA TYR A 73 -12.12 -16.32 1.17
C TYR A 73 -11.35 -15.00 1.28
N THR A 74 -11.67 -14.13 2.24
CA THR A 74 -10.99 -12.84 2.38
C THR A 74 -10.77 -12.46 3.84
N THR A 75 -9.66 -11.76 4.10
CA THR A 75 -9.39 -11.11 5.38
C THR A 75 -9.12 -9.64 5.12
N THR A 76 -9.84 -8.76 5.82
CA THR A 76 -9.60 -7.31 5.80
C THR A 76 -8.76 -6.93 7.01
N LEU A 77 -7.72 -6.12 6.78
CA LEU A 77 -6.80 -5.66 7.82
C LEU A 77 -6.69 -4.13 7.80
N GLU A 78 -6.49 -3.53 8.96
CA GLU A 78 -6.04 -2.15 9.10
C GLU A 78 -4.56 -2.14 9.46
N LEU A 79 -3.77 -1.39 8.71
CA LEU A 79 -2.38 -1.10 8.99
C LEU A 79 -2.26 0.34 9.49
N SER A 80 -1.63 0.51 10.65
CA SER A 80 -1.34 1.82 11.24
C SER A 80 0.08 1.86 11.82
N ARG A 81 0.61 3.06 11.99
CA ARG A 81 1.92 3.30 12.59
C ARG A 81 1.86 4.49 13.55
N THR A 82 2.36 4.27 14.76
CA THR A 82 2.47 5.29 15.79
C THR A 82 3.94 5.45 16.18
N ALA A 83 4.39 6.69 16.31
CA ALA A 83 5.70 6.96 16.87
C ALA A 83 5.75 6.58 18.35
N MET A 84 6.84 5.96 18.78
CA MET A 84 7.09 5.74 20.20
C MET A 84 7.93 6.92 20.72
N GLY A 85 7.35 7.76 21.59
CA GLY A 85 8.01 8.94 22.18
C GLY A 85 7.43 10.29 21.71
N VAL A 86 8.19 11.37 21.91
CA VAL A 86 7.79 12.74 21.51
C VAL A 86 8.02 12.92 20.02
N ALA A 87 7.12 12.38 19.21
CA ALA A 87 7.08 12.68 17.79
C ALA A 87 5.91 13.59 17.49
N SER A 88 6.12 14.51 16.56
CA SER A 88 5.05 15.33 16.03
C SER A 88 3.98 14.49 15.34
N GLU A 89 2.71 14.77 15.61
CA GLU A 89 1.56 14.14 14.93
C GLU A 89 1.67 14.20 13.39
N TRP A 90 2.37 15.21 12.84
CA TRP A 90 2.64 15.36 11.40
C TRP A 90 3.43 14.21 10.74
N LEU A 91 4.11 13.35 11.52
CA LEU A 91 4.82 12.17 10.99
C LEU A 91 4.00 10.86 11.05
N SER A 92 2.75 10.93 11.51
CA SER A 92 1.87 9.76 11.51
C SER A 92 1.66 9.24 10.09
N MET A 93 1.76 7.92 9.93
CA MET A 93 1.49 7.29 8.63
C MET A 93 -0.02 7.21 8.44
N PRO A 94 -0.55 7.52 7.25
CA PRO A 94 -1.96 7.31 6.96
C PRO A 94 -2.33 5.85 7.21
N LYS A 95 -3.50 5.63 7.81
CA LYS A 95 -4.03 4.27 8.00
C LYS A 95 -4.33 3.65 6.65
N LEU A 96 -3.83 2.44 6.42
CA LEU A 96 -4.12 1.67 5.21
C LEU A 96 -5.13 0.56 5.51
N THR A 97 -6.15 0.46 4.68
CA THR A 97 -7.05 -0.70 4.68
C THR A 97 -6.56 -1.68 3.63
N LEU A 98 -6.25 -2.89 4.06
CA LEU A 98 -5.72 -3.96 3.24
C LEU A 98 -6.76 -5.07 3.09
N ARG A 99 -6.71 -5.81 1.98
CA ARG A 99 -7.46 -7.05 1.82
C ARG A 99 -6.57 -8.14 1.28
N MET A 100 -6.62 -9.29 1.94
CA MET A 100 -6.07 -10.55 1.48
C MET A 100 -7.19 -11.38 0.86
N TYR A 101 -6.98 -11.89 -0.34
CA TYR A 101 -7.83 -12.86 -1.03
C TYR A 101 -7.14 -14.21 -0.96
N HIS A 102 -7.73 -15.18 -0.27
CA HIS A 102 -7.09 -16.46 0.04
C HIS A 102 -7.19 -17.47 -1.09
N ASP A 103 -8.23 -17.36 -1.91
CA ASP A 103 -8.45 -18.14 -3.12
C ASP A 103 -7.48 -17.75 -4.24
N ALA A 104 -7.36 -16.45 -4.51
CA ALA A 104 -6.45 -15.90 -5.52
C ALA A 104 -5.00 -15.75 -5.02
N LYS A 105 -4.77 -15.84 -3.71
CA LYS A 105 -3.48 -15.58 -3.05
C LYS A 105 -2.91 -14.19 -3.37
N LEU A 106 -3.79 -13.18 -3.31
CA LEU A 106 -3.45 -11.78 -3.58
C LEU A 106 -3.69 -10.92 -2.34
N ALA A 107 -2.86 -9.89 -2.15
CA ALA A 107 -3.12 -8.88 -1.15
C ALA A 107 -2.89 -7.47 -1.71
N GLU A 108 -3.81 -6.56 -1.41
CA GLU A 108 -3.78 -5.20 -1.95
C GLU A 108 -4.25 -4.15 -0.93
N VAL A 109 -3.87 -2.90 -1.17
CA VAL A 109 -4.40 -1.73 -0.47
C VAL A 109 -5.75 -1.35 -1.07
N LEU A 110 -6.82 -1.39 -0.29
CA LEU A 110 -8.17 -0.98 -0.69
C LEU A 110 -8.43 0.51 -0.51
N ALA A 111 -7.82 1.12 0.51
CA ALA A 111 -8.03 2.50 0.89
C ALA A 111 -6.86 3.03 1.74
N TRP A 112 -6.70 4.35 1.78
CA TRP A 112 -5.88 5.04 2.78
C TRP A 112 -6.68 6.20 3.39
N GLU A 113 -6.61 6.40 4.70
CA GLU A 113 -7.10 7.59 5.43
C GLU A 113 -8.33 8.32 4.81
N GLY A 114 -9.45 7.60 4.67
CA GLY A 114 -10.70 8.17 4.11
C GLY A 114 -10.83 8.13 2.57
N HIS A 115 -9.73 7.97 1.84
CA HIS A 115 -9.68 7.76 0.40
C HIS A 115 -9.99 6.30 0.05
N LYS A 116 -11.26 6.05 -0.32
CA LYS A 116 -11.77 4.71 -0.65
C LYS A 116 -11.94 4.53 -2.16
N ARG A 117 -12.10 3.27 -2.58
CA ARG A 117 -12.41 2.88 -3.98
C ARG A 117 -11.31 3.30 -4.96
N LEU A 118 -10.08 2.88 -4.66
CA LEU A 118 -8.92 3.13 -5.51
C LEU A 118 -9.12 2.54 -6.90
N ARG A 119 -8.91 3.37 -7.92
CA ARG A 119 -9.03 2.97 -9.32
C ARG A 119 -7.68 2.42 -9.80
N PRO A 120 -7.68 1.41 -10.69
CA PRO A 120 -6.44 0.92 -11.30
C PRO A 120 -5.65 2.00 -12.05
N ARG A 121 -6.36 3.05 -12.49
CA ARG A 121 -5.79 4.20 -13.19
C ARG A 121 -6.62 5.46 -12.99
N TYR A 122 -5.94 6.60 -12.92
CA TYR A 122 -6.53 7.95 -12.97
C TYR A 122 -6.05 8.72 -14.20
N ASP A 123 -6.90 9.59 -14.73
CA ASP A 123 -6.44 10.65 -15.63
C ASP A 123 -5.80 11.76 -14.80
N TYR A 124 -4.76 12.40 -15.34
CA TYR A 124 -4.04 13.46 -14.67
C TYR A 124 -3.97 14.71 -15.55
N PRO A 125 -4.20 15.92 -15.00
CA PRO A 125 -4.60 16.19 -13.61
C PRO A 125 -6.05 15.78 -13.32
N ASN A 126 -6.36 15.48 -12.05
CA ASN A 126 -7.73 15.28 -11.55
C ASN A 126 -7.95 16.11 -10.28
N GLN A 127 -9.21 16.32 -9.89
CA GLN A 127 -9.56 17.17 -8.73
C GLN A 127 -8.95 16.69 -7.41
N SER A 128 -8.71 15.38 -7.28
CA SER A 128 -8.10 14.77 -6.10
C SER A 128 -6.57 14.69 -6.19
N MET A 129 -5.98 15.15 -7.29
CA MET A 129 -4.54 15.15 -7.57
C MET A 129 -3.86 13.77 -7.49
N TYR A 130 -4.61 12.67 -7.67
CA TYR A 130 -4.01 11.33 -7.71
C TYR A 130 -3.15 11.15 -8.95
N GLN A 131 -2.02 10.45 -8.80
CA GLN A 131 -1.20 10.09 -9.95
C GLN A 131 -1.90 9.05 -10.81
N SER A 132 -1.49 8.95 -12.07
CA SER A 132 -2.11 8.00 -13.00
C SER A 132 -1.96 6.54 -12.55
N ASP A 133 -0.90 6.21 -11.84
CA ASP A 133 -0.52 4.88 -11.34
C ASP A 133 -0.66 4.72 -9.82
N GLU A 134 -1.44 5.60 -9.16
CA GLU A 134 -1.61 5.66 -7.70
C GLU A 134 -1.80 4.28 -7.03
N LYS A 135 -2.66 3.43 -7.62
CA LYS A 135 -2.95 2.09 -7.11
C LYS A 135 -1.70 1.20 -7.08
N TYR A 136 -0.86 1.28 -8.11
CA TYR A 136 0.39 0.53 -8.15
C TYR A 136 1.37 1.06 -7.10
N GLN A 137 1.51 2.37 -6.99
CA GLN A 137 2.40 2.98 -6.00
C GLN A 137 2.04 2.57 -4.57
N LEU A 138 0.76 2.51 -4.22
CA LEU A 138 0.30 2.09 -2.90
C LEU A 138 0.57 0.61 -2.61
N ASN A 139 0.34 -0.27 -3.60
CA ASN A 139 0.65 -1.69 -3.45
C ASN A 139 2.17 -1.93 -3.34
N ARG A 140 2.97 -1.18 -4.09
CA ARG A 140 4.44 -1.22 -3.99
C ARG A 140 4.91 -0.69 -2.63
N PHE A 141 4.36 0.43 -2.16
CA PHE A 141 4.63 0.98 -0.83
C PHE A 141 4.34 -0.04 0.28
N LEU A 142 3.19 -0.72 0.20
CA LEU A 142 2.87 -1.82 1.12
C LEU A 142 3.95 -2.91 1.06
N GLY A 143 4.42 -3.30 -0.12
CA GLY A 143 5.46 -4.32 -0.27
C GLY A 143 6.80 -3.91 0.34
N GLU A 144 7.24 -2.68 0.12
CA GLU A 144 8.44 -2.11 0.74
C GLU A 144 8.31 -2.08 2.27
N TRP A 145 7.14 -1.66 2.77
CA TRP A 145 6.83 -1.64 4.20
C TRP A 145 6.85 -3.05 4.82
N LEU A 146 6.21 -4.04 4.18
CA LEU A 146 6.17 -5.42 4.65
C LEU A 146 7.57 -6.05 4.65
N ASN A 147 8.39 -5.77 3.64
CA ASN A 147 9.78 -6.21 3.60
C ASN A 147 10.57 -5.64 4.78
N LEU A 148 10.41 -4.35 5.09
CA LEU A 148 11.05 -3.72 6.24
C LEU A 148 10.63 -4.40 7.54
N CYS A 149 9.34 -4.63 7.76
CA CYS A 149 8.82 -5.31 8.95
C CYS A 149 9.33 -6.76 9.07
N LEU A 150 9.43 -7.51 7.97
CA LEU A 150 9.96 -8.87 8.00
C LEU A 150 11.47 -8.91 8.27
N ALA A 151 12.22 -7.91 7.81
CA ALA A 151 13.67 -7.86 7.93
C ALA A 151 14.15 -7.29 9.28
N GLN A 152 13.43 -6.30 9.82
CA GLN A 152 13.87 -5.50 10.99
C GLN A 152 12.83 -5.45 12.12
N GLY A 153 11.64 -6.01 11.91
CA GLY A 153 10.59 -6.00 12.91
C GLY A 153 10.90 -6.96 14.05
N HIS A 154 10.88 -6.42 15.26
CA HIS A 154 10.88 -7.19 16.50
C HIS A 154 9.45 -7.25 17.04
N ASP A 155 9.08 -8.37 17.67
CA ASP A 155 7.78 -8.48 18.35
C ASP A 155 7.76 -7.46 19.50
N ALA A 156 6.67 -6.68 19.58
CA ALA A 156 6.50 -5.72 20.67
C ALA A 156 6.41 -6.42 22.04
N ASN A 157 6.03 -7.70 22.09
CA ASN A 157 5.97 -8.49 23.31
C ASN A 157 7.34 -8.99 23.79
N GLU A 158 8.35 -9.06 22.91
CA GLU A 158 9.73 -9.40 23.28
C GLU A 158 10.45 -8.25 24.00
N LEU A 159 9.95 -7.02 23.84
CA LEU A 159 10.38 -5.86 24.61
C LEU A 159 9.53 -5.73 25.88
N ALA A 160 9.65 -6.72 26.77
CA ALA A 160 9.11 -6.61 28.12
C ALA A 160 9.63 -5.32 28.80
N PRO A 161 8.78 -4.60 29.55
CA PRO A 161 9.14 -3.30 30.10
C PRO A 161 10.22 -3.47 31.18
N PHE A 162 11.21 -2.59 31.17
CA PHE A 162 12.03 -2.31 32.35
C PHE A 162 11.17 -1.63 33.42
#